data_AF-A0A417UBJ0-F1
#
_entry.id   AF-A0A417UBJ0-F1
#
_cell.length_a   1.000
_cell.length_b   1.000
_cell.length_c   1.000
_cell.angle_alpha   90.00
_cell.angle_beta   90.00
_cell.angle_gamma   90.00
#
_symmetry.space_group_name_H-M   'P 1'
#
loop_
_entity.id
_entity.type
_entity.pdbx_description
1 polymer ?
#
loop_
_entity_poly.entity_id
_entity_poly.type
_entity_poly.pdbx_seq_one_letter_code
_entity_poly.pdbx_strand_id
1 'polypeptide(L)'
;MKLKRAMYCLESSENTGRKWEENGMAVIRVTAARLRSVADSLQEMNAQFRSRKQELTEKEQALSAMWEGQAKEAFHQAFIRDEQQMEAFYTLIARYVQTLLEIAARYEQAEARNAEIAGSRSY
;
A
#
# COMPACT_ATOMS: atom_id res chain seq x y z
N MET A 1 -50.65 13.24 -27.72
CA MET A 1 -50.15 13.02 -26.34
C MET A 1 -49.25 11.76 -26.19
N LYS A 2 -48.55 11.30 -27.24
CA LYS A 2 -47.66 10.12 -27.19
C LYS A 2 -46.15 10.43 -27.34
N LEU A 3 -45.79 11.69 -27.58
CA LEU A 3 -44.39 12.08 -27.82
C LEU A 3 -43.63 12.55 -26.56
N LYS A 4 -44.33 13.01 -25.51
CA LYS A 4 -43.67 13.42 -24.24
C LYS A 4 -43.22 12.24 -23.36
N ARG A 5 -43.75 11.03 -23.57
CA ARG A 5 -43.43 9.86 -22.73
C ARG A 5 -42.18 9.09 -23.20
N ALA A 6 -41.79 9.24 -24.47
CA ALA A 6 -40.57 8.64 -25.01
C ALA A 6 -39.29 9.43 -24.64
N MET A 7 -39.41 10.76 -24.50
CA MET A 7 -38.28 11.64 -24.17
C MET A 7 -37.78 11.46 -22.73
N TYR A 8 -38.69 11.21 -21.77
CA TYR A 8 -38.34 11.01 -20.36
C TYR A 8 -37.64 9.68 -20.07
N CYS A 9 -37.79 8.67 -20.93
CA CYS A 9 -37.10 7.38 -20.79
C CYS A 9 -35.66 7.41 -21.31
N LEU A 10 -35.34 8.29 -22.29
CA LEU A 10 -33.99 8.41 -22.84
C LEU A 10 -33.07 9.19 -21.89
N GLU A 11 -33.54 10.31 -21.33
CA GLU A 11 -32.80 11.10 -20.32
C GLU A 11 -32.48 10.31 -19.05
N SER A 12 -33.38 9.40 -18.64
CA SER A 12 -33.15 8.56 -17.47
C SER A 12 -32.02 7.54 -17.70
N SER A 13 -31.84 7.03 -18.92
CA SER A 13 -30.80 6.05 -19.24
C SER A 13 -29.39 6.66 -19.30
N GLU A 14 -29.26 7.87 -19.87
CA GLU A 14 -27.99 8.60 -19.98
C GLU A 14 -27.47 9.08 -18.63
N ASN A 15 -28.37 9.50 -17.73
CA ASN A 15 -28.00 9.97 -16.40
C ASN A 15 -27.54 8.82 -15.48
N THR A 16 -28.11 7.62 -15.61
CA THR A 16 -27.59 6.43 -14.91
C THR A 16 -26.18 6.07 -15.36
N GLY A 17 -25.90 6.04 -16.67
CA GLY A 17 -24.56 5.72 -17.19
C GLY A 17 -23.48 6.65 -16.63
N ARG A 18 -23.75 7.97 -16.68
CA ARG A 18 -22.84 9.00 -16.15
C ARG A 18 -22.61 8.87 -14.65
N LYS A 19 -23.65 8.52 -13.88
CA LYS A 19 -23.58 8.33 -12.42
C LYS A 19 -22.79 7.07 -12.02
N TRP A 20 -22.84 5.99 -12.80
CA TRP A 20 -22.05 4.79 -12.53
C TRP A 20 -20.55 4.98 -12.86
N GLU A 21 -20.24 5.72 -13.93
CA GLU A 21 -18.87 6.09 -14.30
C GLU A 21 -18.24 7.03 -13.26
N GLU A 22 -19.00 8.01 -12.77
CA GLU A 22 -18.54 8.96 -11.74
C GLU A 22 -18.31 8.26 -10.39
N ASN A 23 -19.19 7.34 -9.99
CA ASN A 23 -18.99 6.52 -8.79
C ASN A 23 -17.82 5.54 -8.93
N GLY A 24 -17.60 4.97 -10.13
CA GLY A 24 -16.45 4.10 -10.41
C GLY A 24 -15.11 4.82 -10.27
N MET A 25 -14.97 6.00 -10.89
CA MET A 25 -13.77 6.83 -10.77
C MET A 25 -13.51 7.29 -9.33
N ALA A 26 -14.56 7.67 -8.59
CA ALA A 26 -14.44 8.05 -7.19
C ALA A 26 -13.92 6.88 -6.33
N VAL A 27 -14.45 5.66 -6.52
CA VAL A 27 -14.02 4.47 -5.77
C VAL A 27 -12.57 4.09 -6.09
N ILE A 28 -12.15 4.15 -7.36
CA ILE A 28 -10.78 3.80 -7.75
C ILE A 28 -9.76 4.82 -7.21
N ARG A 29 -10.05 6.13 -7.30
CA ARG A 29 -9.20 7.18 -6.71
C ARG A 29 -9.09 7.05 -5.20
N VAL A 30 -10.20 6.79 -4.51
CA VAL A 30 -10.22 6.52 -3.07
C VAL A 30 -9.38 5.28 -2.74
N THR A 31 -9.42 4.26 -3.60
CA THR A 31 -8.63 3.03 -3.45
C THR A 31 -7.13 3.29 -3.62
N ALA A 32 -6.72 4.00 -4.67
CA ALA A 32 -5.30 4.34 -4.91
C ALA A 32 -4.73 5.23 -3.78
N ALA A 33 -5.50 6.23 -3.34
CA ALA A 33 -5.13 7.08 -2.21
C ALA A 33 -5.01 6.28 -0.90
N ARG A 34 -5.92 5.32 -0.67
CA ARG A 34 -5.86 4.44 0.50
C ARG A 34 -4.62 3.53 0.46
N LEU A 35 -4.28 2.97 -0.70
CA LEU A 35 -3.08 2.14 -0.87
C LEU A 35 -1.80 2.93 -0.55
N ARG A 36 -1.69 4.17 -1.02
CA ARG A 36 -0.56 5.05 -0.67
C ARG A 36 -0.50 5.36 0.81
N SER A 37 -1.62 5.72 1.43
CA SER A 37 -1.67 5.99 2.88
C SER A 37 -1.24 4.79 3.72
N VAL A 38 -1.63 3.57 3.33
CA VAL A 38 -1.18 2.33 3.98
C VAL A 38 0.30 2.09 3.74
N ALA A 39 0.79 2.33 2.51
CA ALA A 39 2.20 2.20 2.17
C ALA A 39 3.08 3.15 3.01
N ASP A 40 2.67 4.41 3.17
CA ASP A 40 3.39 5.41 3.99
C ASP A 40 3.44 4.98 5.46
N SER A 41 2.31 4.55 6.02
CA SER A 41 2.25 4.08 7.40
C SER A 41 3.12 2.83 7.63
N LEU A 42 3.10 1.88 6.69
CA LEU A 42 3.95 0.69 6.75
C LEU A 42 5.43 1.05 6.65
N GLN A 43 5.80 2.00 5.79
CA GLN A 43 7.17 2.47 5.65
C GLN A 43 7.66 3.13 6.94
N GLU A 44 6.83 3.97 7.58
CA GLU A 44 7.16 4.59 8.85
C GLU A 44 7.35 3.55 9.96
N MET A 45 6.41 2.61 10.11
CA MET A 45 6.52 1.54 11.10
C MET A 45 7.74 0.66 10.86
N ASN A 46 8.08 0.38 9.59
CA ASN A 46 9.26 -0.41 9.23
C ASN A 46 10.57 0.32 9.55
N ALA A 47 10.61 1.65 9.42
CA ALA A 47 11.74 2.47 9.84
C ALA A 47 11.90 2.46 11.37
N GLN A 48 10.80 2.61 12.11
CA GLN A 48 10.81 2.50 13.58
C GLN A 48 11.25 1.11 14.05
N PHE A 49 10.77 0.05 13.37
CA PHE A 49 11.20 -1.33 13.63
C PHE A 49 12.71 -1.49 13.46
N ARG A 50 13.28 -0.95 12.38
CA ARG A 50 14.73 -0.97 12.14
C ARG A 50 15.51 -0.25 13.24
N SER A 51 15.05 0.91 13.69
CA SER A 51 15.68 1.64 14.80
C SER A 51 15.69 0.80 16.09
N ARG A 52 14.53 0.20 16.44
CA ARG A 52 14.42 -0.66 17.63
C ARG A 52 15.29 -1.92 17.52
N LYS A 53 15.42 -2.48 16.32
CA LYS A 53 16.34 -3.60 16.07
C LYS A 53 17.79 -3.18 16.37
N GLN A 54 18.22 -2.01 15.91
CA GLN A 54 19.57 -1.50 16.19
C GLN A 54 19.81 -1.29 17.68
N GLU A 55 18.86 -0.67 18.39
CA GLU A 55 18.94 -0.53 19.86
C GLU A 55 19.03 -1.88 20.58
N LEU A 56 18.32 -2.89 20.07
CA LEU A 56 18.36 -4.24 20.62
C LEU A 56 19.73 -4.89 20.39
N THR A 57 20.32 -4.74 19.19
CA THR A 57 21.67 -5.22 18.88
C THR A 57 22.72 -4.56 19.78
N GLU A 58 22.62 -3.25 20.02
CA GLU A 58 23.52 -2.54 20.94
C GLU A 58 23.42 -3.07 22.38
N LYS A 59 22.20 -3.33 22.87
CA LYS A 59 21.96 -3.92 24.19
C LYS A 59 22.48 -5.34 24.29
N GLU A 60 22.33 -6.14 23.24
CA GLU A 60 22.89 -7.49 23.18
C GLU A 60 24.41 -7.45 23.30
N GLN A 61 25.08 -6.58 22.53
CA GLN A 61 26.54 -6.44 22.58
C GLN A 61 27.03 -6.01 23.96
N ALA A 62 26.34 -5.05 24.58
CA ALA A 62 26.65 -4.62 25.94
C ALA A 62 26.51 -5.77 26.95
N LEU A 63 25.43 -6.56 26.87
CA LEU A 63 25.21 -7.70 27.75
C LEU A 63 26.25 -8.81 27.51
N SER A 64 26.55 -9.11 26.25
CA SER A 64 27.55 -10.09 25.84
C SER A 64 28.99 -9.70 26.19
N ALA A 65 29.26 -8.41 26.42
CA ALA A 65 30.54 -7.94 26.93
C ALA A 65 30.71 -8.14 28.44
N MET A 66 29.60 -8.29 29.19
CA MET A 66 29.65 -8.41 30.65
C MET A 66 29.90 -9.84 31.12
N TRP A 67 29.42 -10.85 30.37
CA TRP A 67 29.46 -12.25 30.78
C TRP A 67 30.25 -13.11 29.78
N GLU A 68 31.15 -13.95 30.30
CA GLU A 68 31.92 -14.92 29.51
C GLU A 68 31.36 -16.35 29.67
N GLY A 69 31.70 -17.23 28.72
CA GLY A 69 31.41 -18.66 28.80
C GLY A 69 30.22 -19.12 27.94
N GLN A 70 29.81 -20.37 28.15
CA GLN A 70 28.88 -21.09 27.28
C GLN A 70 27.48 -20.47 27.24
N ALA A 71 27.03 -19.84 28.34
CA ALA A 71 25.73 -19.16 28.39
C ALA A 71 25.69 -17.92 27.48
N LYS A 72 26.77 -17.13 27.46
CA LYS A 72 26.93 -15.98 26.55
C LYS A 72 26.86 -16.45 25.10
N GLU A 73 27.65 -17.46 24.75
CA GLU A 73 27.70 -17.97 23.37
C GLU A 73 26.32 -18.48 22.93
N ALA A 74 25.62 -19.23 23.79
CA ALA A 74 24.28 -19.73 23.48
C ALA A 74 23.27 -18.59 23.24
N PHE A 75 23.30 -17.54 24.05
CA PHE A 75 22.44 -16.37 23.90
C PHE A 75 22.78 -15.59 22.63
N HIS A 76 24.07 -15.28 22.40
CA HIS A 76 24.54 -14.56 21.23
C HIS A 76 24.15 -15.28 19.93
N GLN A 77 24.32 -16.60 19.87
CA GLN A 77 23.91 -17.40 18.72
C GLN A 77 22.40 -17.42 18.50
N ALA A 78 21.59 -17.41 19.58
CA ALA A 78 20.14 -17.27 19.46
C ALA A 78 19.77 -15.89 18.91
N PHE A 79 20.42 -14.84 19.42
CA PHE A 79 20.20 -13.47 18.98
C PHE A 79 20.52 -13.27 17.50
N ILE A 80 21.66 -13.78 17.01
CA ILE A 80 22.02 -13.68 15.58
C ILE A 80 20.95 -14.29 14.68
N ARG A 81 20.39 -15.44 15.08
CA ARG A 81 19.30 -16.07 14.31
C ARG A 81 18.06 -15.17 14.27
N ASP A 82 17.71 -14.59 15.40
CA ASP A 82 16.56 -13.67 15.48
C ASP A 82 16.81 -12.39 14.66
N GLU A 83 18.02 -11.83 14.71
CA GLU A 83 18.42 -10.65 13.94
C GLU A 83 18.29 -10.88 12.43
N GLN A 84 18.68 -12.06 11.94
CA GLN A 84 18.51 -12.45 10.54
C GLN A 84 17.03 -12.47 10.14
N GLN A 85 16.16 -13.00 11.00
CA GLN A 85 14.72 -13.02 10.76
C GLN A 85 14.13 -11.60 10.78
N MET A 86 14.60 -10.73 11.67
CA MET A 86 14.21 -9.32 11.70
C MET A 86 14.62 -8.59 10.41
N GLU A 87 15.82 -8.85 9.88
CA GLU A 87 16.27 -8.26 8.62
C GLU A 87 15.44 -8.77 7.42
N ALA A 88 15.12 -10.06 7.40
CA ALA A 88 14.24 -10.64 6.39
C ALA A 88 12.84 -10.02 6.44
N PHE A 89 12.29 -9.81 7.64
CA PHE A 89 11.00 -9.15 7.84
C PHE A 89 11.02 -7.70 7.36
N TYR A 90 12.04 -6.93 7.74
CA TYR A 90 12.22 -5.55 7.27
C TYR A 90 12.24 -5.45 5.74
N THR A 91 13.00 -6.34 5.10
CA THR A 91 13.11 -6.41 3.63
C THR A 91 11.77 -6.79 2.98
N LEU A 92 11.04 -7.74 3.58
CA LEU A 92 9.73 -8.17 3.10
C LEU A 92 8.72 -7.01 3.12
N ILE A 93 8.66 -6.26 4.22
CA ILE A 93 7.77 -5.10 4.33
C ILE A 93 8.12 -4.03 3.31
N ALA A 94 9.42 -3.75 3.09
CA ALA A 94 9.84 -2.80 2.05
C ALA A 94 9.37 -3.21 0.64
N ARG A 95 9.47 -4.51 0.30
CA ARG A 95 8.95 -5.04 -0.98
C ARG A 95 7.42 -4.95 -1.07
N TYR A 96 6.74 -5.19 0.04
CA TYR A 96 5.28 -5.09 0.09
C TYR A 96 4.81 -3.64 -0.12
N VAL A 97 5.47 -2.66 0.52
CA VAL A 97 5.26 -1.22 0.29
C VAL A 97 5.44 -0.87 -1.19
N GLN A 98 6.54 -1.31 -1.82
CA GLN A 98 6.78 -1.09 -3.24
C GLN A 98 5.64 -1.65 -4.11
N THR A 99 5.15 -2.84 -3.78
CA THR A 99 4.03 -3.48 -4.49
C THR A 99 2.74 -2.66 -4.36
N LEU A 100 2.44 -2.13 -3.17
CA LEU A 100 1.26 -1.28 -2.96
C LEU A 100 1.33 0.00 -3.81
N LEU A 101 2.51 0.62 -3.89
CA LEU A 101 2.74 1.82 -4.70
C LEU A 101 2.60 1.54 -6.20
N GLU A 102 3.12 0.41 -6.67
CA GLU A 102 2.96 -0.03 -8.06
C GLU A 102 1.50 -0.28 -8.42
N ILE A 103 0.74 -0.94 -7.54
CA ILE A 103 -0.69 -1.17 -7.74
C ILE A 103 -1.44 0.17 -7.79
N ALA A 104 -1.15 1.09 -6.86
CA ALA A 104 -1.77 2.42 -6.86
C ALA A 104 -1.47 3.18 -8.18
N ALA A 105 -0.23 3.14 -8.66
CA ALA A 105 0.15 3.78 -9.92
C ALA A 105 -0.55 3.14 -11.14
N ARG A 106 -0.73 1.82 -11.16
CA ARG A 106 -1.47 1.12 -12.23
C ARG A 106 -2.94 1.55 -12.26
N TYR A 107 -3.58 1.71 -11.10
CA TYR A 107 -4.95 2.22 -11.04
C TYR A 107 -5.06 3.63 -11.62
N GLU A 108 -4.13 4.53 -11.28
CA GLU A 108 -4.13 5.89 -11.81
C GLU A 108 -3.86 5.95 -13.32
N GLN A 109 -2.99 5.09 -13.84
CA GLN A 109 -2.76 5.00 -15.28
C GLN A 109 -3.99 4.49 -16.03
N ALA A 110 -4.70 3.50 -15.47
CA ALA A 110 -5.94 3.02 -16.06
C ALA A 110 -7.01 4.13 -16.11
N GLU A 111 -7.11 4.92 -15.04
CA GLU A 111 -7.98 6.10 -14.98
C GLU A 111 -7.62 7.16 -16.03
N ALA A 112 -6.34 7.51 -16.17
CA ALA A 112 -5.89 8.47 -17.16
C ALA A 112 -6.27 8.05 -18.58
N ARG A 113 -6.06 6.77 -18.93
CA ARG A 113 -6.44 6.21 -20.24
C ARG A 113 -7.96 6.22 -20.45
N ASN A 114 -8.74 5.88 -19.42
CA ASN A 114 -10.19 5.89 -19.52
C ASN A 114 -10.72 7.31 -19.73
N ALA A 115 -10.15 8.30 -19.04
CA ALA A 115 -10.49 9.72 -19.20
C ALA A 115 -10.16 10.23 -20.62
N GLU A 116 -9.01 9.82 -21.20
CA GLU A 116 -8.64 10.14 -22.59
C GLU A 116 -9.61 9.52 -23.61
N ILE A 117 -10.01 8.26 -23.41
CA ILE A 117 -10.99 7.58 -24.28
C ILE A 117 -12.38 8.22 -24.17
N ALA A 118 -12.79 8.61 -22.96
CA ALA A 118 -14.06 9.31 -22.73
C ALA A 118 -14.05 10.72 -23.34
N GLY A 119 -12.95 11.47 -23.20
CA GLY A 119 -12.79 12.81 -23.75
C GLY A 119 -12.65 12.85 -25.28
N SER A 120 -12.15 11.77 -25.90
CA SER A 120 -12.08 11.63 -27.36
C SER A 120 -13.38 11.18 -28.00
N ARG A 121 -14.33 10.62 -27.23
CA ARG A 121 -15.72 10.42 -27.66
C ARG A 121 -16.50 11.73 -27.55
N SER A 122 -16.30 12.64 -28.50
CA SER A 122 -17.21 13.77 -28.72
C SER A 122 -18.47 13.30 -29.45
N TYR A 123 -19.64 13.77 -29.00
CA TYR A 123 -20.88 13.83 -29.81
C TYR A 123 -20.81 14.99 -30.81
#